data_AF-R9JMH1-F1
#
_entry.id   AF-R9JMH1-F1
#
_cell.length_a   1.000
_cell.length_b   1.000
_cell.length_c   1.000
_cell.angle_alpha   90.00
_cell.angle_beta   90.00
_cell.angle_gamma   90.00
#
_symmetry.space_group_name_H-M   'P 1'
#
loop_
_entity.id
_entity.type
_entity.pdbx_description
1 polymer ?
#
loop_
_entity_poly.entity_id
_entity_poly.type
_entity_poly.pdbx_seq_one_letter_code
_entity_poly.pdbx_strand_id
1 'polypeptide(L)' 'MQHLKTENCVICGKKAVGWHGYVTAKERMALGNYIDVKVISGYCEQHLQESINNENSVNGEAYNSELMGKCIPLFG' A
#
# COMPACT_ATOMS: atom_id res chain seq x y z
N MET A 1 -11.38 -12.54 -3.87
CA MET A 1 -10.81 -11.39 -3.13
C MET A 1 -10.10 -10.51 -4.14
N GLN A 2 -10.46 -9.23 -4.21
CA GLN A 2 -9.79 -8.28 -5.09
C GLN A 2 -8.45 -7.87 -4.46
N HIS A 3 -7.35 -7.94 -5.20
CA HIS A 3 -6.08 -7.40 -4.72
C HIS A 3 -6.18 -5.88 -4.75
N LEU A 4 -5.86 -5.23 -3.63
CA LEU A 4 -5.85 -3.78 -3.49
C LEU A 4 -4.42 -3.26 -3.52
N LYS A 5 -4.26 -2.02 -3.95
CA LYS A 5 -3.00 -1.27 -3.95
C LYS A 5 -3.22 0.13 -3.39
N THR A 6 -2.18 0.75 -2.85
CA THR A 6 -2.26 2.14 -2.41
C THR A 6 -2.31 3.08 -3.63
N GLU A 7 -3.09 4.16 -3.49
CA GLU A 7 -3.17 5.21 -4.50
C GLU A 7 -1.88 6.04 -4.57
N ASN A 8 -1.28 6.29 -3.39
CA ASN A 8 -0.12 7.13 -3.22
C ASN A 8 1.10 6.34 -2.75
N CYS A 9 2.26 6.98 -2.87
CA CYS A 9 3.55 6.53 -2.39
C CYS A 9 3.52 6.35 -0.88
N VAL A 10 3.87 5.16 -0.44
CA VAL A 10 3.89 4.78 0.98
C VAL A 10 4.93 5.52 1.82
N ILE A 11 5.88 6.22 1.19
CA ILE A 11 6.93 6.98 1.87
C ILE A 11 6.60 8.47 1.96
N CYS A 12 6.18 9.08 0.84
CA CYS A 12 6.05 10.54 0.74
C CYS A 12 4.66 11.04 0.30
N GLY A 13 3.70 10.16 0.05
CA GLY A 13 2.32 10.53 -0.30
C GLY A 13 2.11 11.09 -1.72
N LYS A 14 3.15 11.22 -2.54
CA LYS A 14 3.01 11.55 -3.98
C LYS A 14 2.29 10.42 -4.73
N LYS A 15 1.69 10.69 -5.89
CA LYS A 15 1.01 9.65 -6.68
C LYS A 15 1.93 8.45 -6.97
N ALA A 16 1.42 7.24 -6.74
CA ALA A 16 2.18 6.02 -7.03
C ALA A 16 2.17 5.73 -8.54
N VAL A 17 3.32 5.26 -9.05
CA VAL A 17 3.52 4.86 -10.45
C VAL A 17 3.98 3.41 -10.60
N GLY A 18 4.49 2.81 -9.52
CA GLY A 18 4.86 1.39 -9.45
C GLY A 18 4.41 0.79 -8.12
N TRP A 19 4.18 -0.54 -8.12
CA TRP A 19 3.61 -1.26 -6.99
C TRP A 19 4.36 -2.56 -6.74
N HIS A 20 4.87 -2.75 -5.53
CA HIS A 20 5.49 -3.99 -5.06
C HIS A 20 5.47 -4.05 -3.54
N GLY A 21 5.69 -5.23 -2.96
CA GLY A 21 5.58 -5.41 -1.52
C GLY A 21 4.16 -5.20 -0.98
N TYR A 22 4.02 -4.97 0.33
CA TYR A 22 2.72 -4.74 0.96
C TYR A 22 2.79 -3.92 2.26
N VAL A 23 1.70 -3.23 2.56
CA VAL A 23 1.35 -2.69 3.87
C VAL A 23 0.13 -3.45 4.42
N THR A 24 -0.03 -3.42 5.74
CA THR A 24 -1.11 -4.11 6.46
C THR A 24 -2.21 -3.11 6.80
N ALA A 25 -3.38 -3.28 6.20
CA ALA A 25 -4.59 -2.53 6.55
C ALA A 25 -5.55 -3.41 7.36
N LYS A 26 -6.57 -2.78 7.95
CA LYS A 26 -7.63 -3.48 8.67
C LYS A 26 -8.93 -3.41 7.88
N GLU A 27 -9.56 -4.55 7.64
CA GLU A 27 -10.89 -4.64 7.04
C GLU A 27 -11.91 -5.11 8.08
N ARG A 28 -13.08 -4.46 8.11
CA ARG A 28 -14.17 -4.84 9.02
C ARG A 28 -15.03 -5.93 8.37
N MET A 29 -15.12 -7.07 9.03
CA MET A 29 -15.96 -8.19 8.62
C MET A 29 -17.43 -7.98 8.98
N ALA A 30 -18.32 -8.76 8.36
CA ALA A 30 -19.78 -8.68 8.58
C ALA A 30 -20.18 -8.84 10.07
N LEU A 31 -19.43 -9.64 10.83
CA LEU A 31 -19.64 -9.85 12.27
C LEU A 31 -19.00 -8.76 13.15
N GLY A 32 -18.49 -7.68 12.56
CA GLY A 32 -17.94 -6.52 13.26
C GLY A 32 -16.47 -6.62 13.65
N ASN A 33 -15.86 -7.81 13.60
CA ASN A 33 -14.43 -8.02 13.84
C ASN A 33 -13.57 -7.41 12.74
N TYR A 34 -12.34 -7.01 13.08
CA TYR A 34 -11.35 -6.56 12.11
C TYR A 34 -10.36 -7.68 11.77
N ILE A 35 -10.02 -7.80 10.50
CA ILE A 35 -8.96 -8.68 10.02
C ILE A 35 -7.84 -7.88 9.36
N ASP A 36 -6.64 -8.45 9.36
CA ASP A 36 -5.52 -7.91 8.59
C ASP A 36 -5.68 -8.26 7.11
N VAL A 37 -5.55 -7.23 6.27
CA VAL A 37 -5.55 -7.36 4.81
C VAL A 37 -4.28 -6.74 4.25
N LYS A 38 -3.67 -7.44 3.30
CA LYS A 38 -2.47 -6.95 2.61
C LYS A 38 -2.89 -6.04 1.47
N VAL A 39 -2.37 -4.83 1.46
CA VAL A 39 -2.54 -3.84 0.38
C VAL A 39 -1.18 -3.62 -0.27
N ILE A 40 -1.11 -3.73 -1.59
CA ILE A 40 0.16 -3.63 -2.31
C ILE A 40 0.69 -2.21 -2.21
N SER A 41 1.95 -2.07 -1.79
CA SER A 41 2.58 -0.78 -1.56
C SER A 41 2.90 -0.09 -2.88
N GLY A 42 2.38 1.13 -3.05
CA GLY A 42 2.70 2.02 -4.16
C GLY A 42 3.91 2.89 -3.88
N TYR A 43 4.69 3.18 -4.91
CA TYR A 43 5.87 4.06 -4.85
C TYR A 43 5.81 5.09 -5.98
N CYS A 44 6.25 6.32 -5.69
CA CYS A 44 6.54 7.29 -6.74
C CYS A 44 7.85 6.94 -7.45
N GLU A 45 8.14 7.58 -8.58
CA GLU A 45 9.29 7.25 -9.43
C GLU A 45 10.63 7.20 -8.68
N GLN A 46 10.90 8.20 -7.83
CA GLN A 46 12.11 8.26 -7.00
C GLN A 46 12.21 7.06 -6.04
N HIS A 47 11.21 6.88 -5.18
CA HIS A 47 11.23 5.81 -4.18
C HIS A 47 11.05 4.41 -4.79
N LEU A 48 10.56 4.30 -6.04
CA LEU A 48 10.49 3.03 -6.75
C LEU A 48 11.90 2.50 -7.06
N GLN A 49 12.82 3.37 -7.49
CA GLN A 49 14.21 2.98 -7.73
C GLN A 49 14.92 2.59 -6.42
N GLU A 50 14.72 3.37 -5.37
CA GLU A 50 15.33 3.13 -4.04
C GLU A 50 14.79 1.85 -3.39
N SER A 51 13.49 1.57 -3.54
CA SER A 51 12.85 0.38 -2.98
C SER A 51 13.24 -0.91 -3.69
N ILE A 52 13.57 -0.87 -4.99
CA ILE A 52 14.17 -2.02 -5.70
C ILE A 52 15.54 -2.38 -5.10
N ASN A 53 16.30 -1.37 -4.66
CA ASN A 53 17.58 -1.54 -3.97
C ASN A 53 17.41 -1.85 -2.47
N ASN A 54 16.17 -2.03 -2.01
CA ASN A 54 15.80 -2.35 -0.62
C ASN A 54 16.17 -1.28 0.42
N GLU A 55 16.44 -0.05 0.00
CA GLU A 55 16.77 1.07 0.91
C GLU A 55 15.51 1.63 1.59
N ASN A 56 14.33 1.33 1.05
CA ASN A 56 13.08 2.02 1.37
C ASN A 56 11.83 1.11 1.26
N SER A 57 11.98 -0.19 1.50
CA SER A 57 10.86 -1.15 1.47
C SER A 57 10.07 -1.16 2.78
N VAL A 58 8.77 -0.88 2.73
CA VAL A 58 7.85 -0.81 3.90
C VAL A 58 7.06 -2.11 4.16
N ASN A 59 7.65 -3.26 3.82
CA ASN A 59 6.94 -4.54 3.84
C ASN A 59 6.40 -4.89 5.25
N GLY A 60 5.08 -4.95 5.38
CA GLY A 60 4.38 -5.31 6.61
C GLY A 60 4.03 -4.14 7.53
N GLU A 61 4.44 -2.92 7.18
CA GLU A 61 4.09 -1.72 7.95
C GLU A 61 2.58 -1.43 7.95
N ALA A 62 2.13 -0.68 8.95
CA ALA A 62 0.72 -0.32 9.07
C ALA A 62 0.29 0.67 7.98
N TYR A 63 -0.89 0.44 7.41
CA TYR A 63 -1.49 1.36 6.46
C TYR A 63 -1.82 2.72 7.09
N ASN A 64 -1.44 3.81 6.43
CA ASN A 64 -1.77 5.18 6.82
C ASN A 64 -2.60 5.85 5.72
N SER A 65 -3.90 6.07 5.96
CA SER A 65 -4.81 6.66 4.96
C SER A 65 -4.50 8.11 4.61
N GLU A 66 -3.92 8.88 5.54
CA GLU A 66 -3.59 10.29 5.30
C GLU A 66 -2.42 10.42 4.31
N LEU A 67 -1.46 9.50 4.40
CA LEU A 67 -0.30 9.44 3.53
C LEU A 67 -0.59 8.68 2.22
N MET A 68 -1.16 7.47 2.34
CA MET A 68 -1.25 6.47 1.26
C MET A 68 -2.50 6.63 0.39
N GLY A 69 -3.45 7.49 0.80
CA GLY A 69 -4.67 7.80 0.06
C GLY A 69 -5.72 6.70 0.20
N LYS A 70 -6.32 6.30 -0.93
CA LYS A 70 -7.30 5.21 -0.99
C LYS A 70 -6.63 3.87 -1.33
N CYS A 71 -7.22 2.78 -0.87
CA CYS A 71 -6.97 1.45 -1.42
C CYS A 71 -7.80 1.29 -2.70
N ILE A 72 -7.15 1.06 -3.84
CA ILE A 72 -7.78 0.90 -5.16
C ILE A 72 -7.52 -0.51 -5.72
N PRO A 73 -8.35 -1.03 -6.65
CA PRO A 73 -8.07 -2.30 -7.31
C PRO A 73 -6.70 -2.37 -7.98
N LEU A 74 -6.01 -3.50 -7.85
CA LEU A 74 -4.72 -3.73 -8.52
C LEU A 74 -4.88 -3.71 -10.04
N PHE A 75 -5.84 -4.51 -10.52
CA PHE A 75 -6.30 -4.56 -11.89
C PHE A 75 -7.68 -3.91 -11.95
N GLY A 76 -7.79 -2.87 -12.78
CA GLY A 76 -9.03 -2.17 -13.09
C GLY A 76 -9.35 -2.31 -14.57
#